data_AF-A0A2N5BPY0-F1
#
_entry.id   AF-A0A2N5BPY0-F1
#
_cell.length_a   1.000
_cell.length_b   1.000
_cell.length_c   1.000
_cell.angle_alpha   90.00
_cell.angle_beta   90.00
_cell.angle_gamma   90.00
#
_symmetry.space_group_name_H-M   'P 1'
#
loop_
_entity.id
_entity.type
_entity.pdbx_description
1 polymer ?
#
loop_
_entity_poly.entity_id
_entity_poly.type
_entity_poly.pdbx_seq_one_letter_code
_entity_poly.pdbx_strand_id
1 'polypeptide(L)'
;MQAFTVDARYLDEEDAFDVNQVLENWRPSSNVFIRRSAANAPVGFKGSLPVADFTQWVADHVLSLPSHTGVIVDLSLARSDAGTTVQFTVAGHVPDIDSPIDADNPGFFEYALQWFAVHRPSIRAYATEGLFWVEEMK
;
A
#
# COMPACT_ATOMS: atom_id res chain seq x y z
N MET A 1 -21.59 -2.39 -5.34
CA MET A 1 -20.31 -3.04 -5.65
C MET A 1 -19.51 -2.11 -6.53
N GLN A 2 -18.44 -1.53 -5.99
CA GLN A 2 -17.53 -0.68 -6.76
C GLN A 2 -16.65 -1.59 -7.60
N ALA A 3 -16.66 -1.43 -8.92
CA ALA A 3 -15.80 -2.23 -9.79
C ALA A 3 -14.41 -1.58 -9.83
N PHE A 4 -13.44 -2.21 -9.19
CA PHE A 4 -12.03 -1.81 -9.27
C PHE A 4 -11.40 -2.46 -10.50
N THR A 5 -10.63 -1.68 -11.26
CA THR A 5 -9.69 -2.23 -12.26
C THR A 5 -8.32 -2.25 -11.61
N VAL A 6 -7.76 -3.44 -11.41
CA VAL A 6 -6.51 -3.63 -10.66
C VAL A 6 -5.32 -3.65 -11.60
N ASP A 7 -4.29 -2.88 -11.29
CA ASP A 7 -2.99 -2.94 -11.96
C ASP A 7 -2.05 -3.88 -11.20
N ALA A 8 -1.92 -5.11 -11.72
CA ALA A 8 -1.09 -6.16 -11.12
C ALA A 8 0.12 -6.55 -11.99
N ARG A 9 0.50 -5.72 -12.97
CA ARG A 9 1.59 -6.02 -13.94
C ARG A 9 2.96 -6.27 -13.31
N TYR A 10 3.20 -5.81 -12.09
CA TYR A 10 4.42 -6.14 -11.36
C TYR A 10 4.57 -7.65 -11.12
N LEU A 11 3.48 -8.42 -11.17
CA LEU A 11 3.51 -9.88 -11.08
C LEU A 11 3.96 -10.57 -12.36
N ASP A 12 4.04 -9.86 -13.49
CA ASP A 12 4.54 -10.41 -14.75
C ASP A 12 6.08 -10.47 -14.79
N GLU A 13 6.76 -9.87 -13.81
CA GLU A 13 8.21 -9.91 -13.68
C GLU A 13 8.69 -11.30 -13.22
N GLU A 14 9.79 -11.77 -13.82
CA GLU A 14 10.31 -13.12 -13.59
C GLU A 14 10.69 -13.38 -12.12
N ASP A 15 11.09 -12.33 -11.39
CA ASP A 15 11.55 -12.42 -10.00
C ASP A 15 10.46 -12.10 -8.96
N ALA A 16 9.23 -11.78 -9.38
CA ALA A 16 8.17 -11.30 -8.51
C ALA A 16 7.85 -12.30 -7.37
N PHE A 17 7.96 -13.61 -7.62
CA PHE A 17 7.66 -14.64 -6.62
C PHE A 17 8.89 -15.14 -5.86
N ASP A 18 10.10 -14.80 -6.32
CA ASP A 18 11.35 -15.26 -5.71
C ASP A 18 11.76 -14.40 -4.50
N VAL A 19 11.41 -13.11 -4.53
CA VAL A 19 11.82 -12.13 -3.52
C VAL A 19 10.75 -11.83 -2.47
N ASN A 20 9.49 -12.17 -2.76
CA ASN A 20 8.35 -11.85 -1.91
C ASN A 20 7.91 -13.04 -1.05
N GLN A 21 7.39 -12.74 0.14
CA GLN A 21 6.86 -13.76 1.06
C GLN A 21 5.36 -13.58 1.21
N VAL A 22 4.59 -14.65 1.04
CA VAL A 22 3.16 -14.62 1.37
C VAL A 22 3.00 -14.43 2.87
N LEU A 23 2.32 -13.36 3.27
CA LEU A 23 2.02 -13.03 4.66
C LEU A 23 0.57 -13.41 5.00
N GLU A 24 0.32 -13.96 6.18
CA GLU A 24 -1.05 -14.19 6.64
C GLU A 24 -1.84 -12.88 6.79
N ASN A 25 -1.17 -11.82 7.26
CA ASN A 25 -1.70 -10.47 7.36
C ASN A 25 -0.55 -9.45 7.42
N TRP A 26 -0.88 -8.15 7.42
CA TRP A 26 0.05 -7.06 7.69
C TRP A 26 0.80 -7.27 9.00
N ARG A 27 2.09 -6.92 9.00
CA ARG A 27 2.93 -6.97 10.20
C ARG A 27 3.07 -5.55 10.77
N PRO A 28 2.68 -5.30 12.04
CA PRO A 28 2.79 -3.98 12.63
C PRO A 28 4.27 -3.55 12.77
N SER A 29 4.55 -2.25 12.67
CA SER A 29 5.91 -1.73 12.80
C SER A 29 6.46 -1.95 14.21
N SER A 30 7.74 -2.29 14.35
CA SER A 30 8.43 -2.22 15.65
C SER A 30 8.71 -0.76 16.09
N ASN A 31 8.61 0.20 15.16
CA ASN A 31 8.84 1.62 15.45
C ASN A 31 7.57 2.27 16.02
N VAL A 32 7.62 2.64 17.31
CA VAL A 32 6.50 3.27 18.02
C VAL A 32 6.04 4.58 17.39
N PHE A 33 6.94 5.32 16.73
CA PHE A 33 6.59 6.58 16.09
C PHE A 33 5.81 6.36 14.79
N ILE A 34 6.20 5.37 13.98
CA ILE A 34 5.45 4.96 12.78
C ILE A 34 4.05 4.50 13.20
N ARG A 35 3.97 3.59 14.18
CA ARG A 35 2.69 3.06 14.66
C ARG A 35 1.76 4.15 15.18
N ARG A 36 2.28 5.08 15.99
CA ARG A 36 1.49 6.21 16.51
C ARG A 36 1.06 7.17 15.41
N SER A 37 1.94 7.47 14.45
CA SER A 37 1.59 8.33 13.32
C SER A 37 0.49 7.70 12.48
N ALA A 38 0.63 6.43 12.14
CA ALA A 38 -0.32 5.66 11.34
C ALA A 38 -1.69 5.58 12.03
N ALA A 39 -1.74 5.14 13.28
CA ALA A 39 -3.00 4.95 14.00
C ALA A 39 -3.82 6.25 14.23
N ASN A 40 -3.18 7.42 14.15
CA ASN A 40 -3.83 8.71 14.35
C ASN A 40 -3.98 9.52 13.05
N ALA A 41 -3.65 8.95 11.90
CA ALA A 41 -3.67 9.66 10.63
C ALA A 41 -5.12 9.88 10.15
N PRO A 42 -5.61 11.12 10.06
CA PRO A 42 -6.93 11.39 9.49
C PRO A 42 -6.90 11.29 7.96
N VAL A 43 -8.10 11.24 7.35
CA VAL A 43 -8.25 11.54 5.92
C VAL A 43 -7.67 12.93 5.63
N GLY A 44 -6.89 13.03 4.57
CA GLY A 44 -6.11 14.21 4.19
C GLY A 44 -4.72 14.28 4.82
N PHE A 45 -4.34 13.35 5.70
CA PHE A 45 -2.97 13.26 6.22
C PHE A 45 -1.99 13.05 5.06
N LYS A 46 -0.86 13.74 5.11
CA LYS A 46 0.20 13.68 4.09
C LYS A 46 1.54 13.36 4.72
N GLY A 47 2.35 12.62 3.99
CA GLY A 47 3.70 12.28 4.43
C GLY A 47 4.63 11.96 3.27
N SER A 48 5.91 11.80 3.62
CA SER A 48 6.95 11.33 2.72
C SER A 48 7.85 10.37 3.49
N LEU A 49 7.93 9.12 3.06
CA LEU A 49 8.68 8.06 3.74
C LEU A 49 9.44 7.20 2.71
N PRO A 50 10.58 6.60 3.07
CA PRO A 50 11.15 5.49 2.30
C PRO A 50 10.12 4.35 2.15
N VAL A 51 10.17 3.60 1.05
CA VAL A 51 9.19 2.52 0.77
C VAL A 51 9.03 1.54 1.93
N ALA A 52 10.13 1.12 2.58
CA ALA A 52 10.09 0.20 3.71
C ALA A 52 9.31 0.78 4.91
N ASP A 53 9.58 2.04 5.27
CA ASP A 53 8.87 2.72 6.37
C ASP A 53 7.42 3.00 6.00
N PHE A 54 7.14 3.35 4.74
CA PHE A 54 5.78 3.54 4.25
C PHE A 54 4.97 2.25 4.29
N THR A 55 5.56 1.12 3.91
CA THR A 55 4.92 -0.21 3.97
C THR A 55 4.51 -0.56 5.39
N GLN A 56 5.40 -0.31 6.37
CA GLN A 56 5.09 -0.48 7.78
C GLN A 56 4.03 0.51 8.28
N TRP A 57 4.05 1.74 7.79
CA TRP A 57 3.06 2.75 8.12
C TRP A 57 1.66 2.34 7.64
N VAL A 58 1.54 1.82 6.40
CA VAL A 58 0.27 1.29 5.88
C VAL A 58 -0.22 0.11 6.70
N ALA A 59 0.69 -0.82 7.05
CA ALA A 59 0.37 -1.95 7.92
C ALA A 59 -0.26 -1.49 9.25
N ASP A 60 0.40 -0.57 9.97
CA ASP A 60 -0.12 -0.05 11.24
C ASP A 60 -1.40 0.76 11.06
N HIS A 61 -1.56 1.47 9.93
CA HIS A 61 -2.76 2.25 9.66
C HIS A 61 -3.96 1.35 9.44
N VAL A 62 -3.85 0.37 8.55
CA VAL A 62 -4.90 -0.64 8.28
C VAL A 62 -5.29 -1.37 9.56
N LEU A 63 -4.31 -1.85 10.33
CA LEU A 63 -4.55 -2.60 11.57
C LEU A 63 -5.18 -1.76 12.69
N SER A 64 -5.16 -0.43 12.58
CA SER A 64 -5.80 0.48 13.53
C SER A 64 -7.27 0.78 13.20
N LEU A 65 -7.71 0.47 11.97
CA LEU A 65 -9.08 0.70 11.53
C LEU A 65 -10.02 -0.40 12.03
N PRO A 66 -11.34 -0.13 12.08
CA PRO A 66 -12.32 -1.19 12.28
C PRO A 66 -12.18 -2.30 11.23
N SER A 67 -12.48 -3.54 11.60
CA SER A 67 -12.50 -4.67 10.67
C SER A 67 -13.32 -4.37 9.41
N HIS A 68 -12.90 -4.92 8.27
CA HIS A 68 -13.51 -4.69 6.96
C HIS A 68 -13.47 -3.24 6.45
N THR A 69 -12.67 -2.36 7.07
CA THR A 69 -12.42 -1.02 6.55
C THR A 69 -11.17 -1.02 5.67
N GLY A 70 -11.28 -0.44 4.47
CA GLY A 70 -10.13 -0.16 3.61
C GLY A 70 -9.64 1.27 3.77
N VAL A 71 -8.35 1.48 3.54
CA VAL A 71 -7.76 2.81 3.33
C VAL A 71 -7.48 3.02 1.84
N ILE A 72 -7.75 4.23 1.36
CA ILE A 72 -7.34 4.72 0.04
C ILE A 72 -6.15 5.65 0.25
N VAL A 73 -5.06 5.41 -0.47
CA VAL A 73 -3.87 6.26 -0.45
C VAL A 73 -3.49 6.68 -1.87
N ASP A 74 -3.36 8.00 -2.07
CA ASP A 74 -2.80 8.58 -3.29
C ASP A 74 -1.29 8.69 -3.13
N LEU A 75 -0.53 8.11 -4.05
CA LEU A 75 0.91 7.96 -3.97
C LEU A 75 1.62 8.66 -5.13
N SER A 76 2.74 9.30 -4.81
CA SER A 76 3.75 9.80 -5.74
C SER A 76 5.10 9.21 -5.34
N LEU A 77 5.67 8.42 -6.23
CA LEU A 77 6.85 7.59 -6.04
C LEU A 77 8.04 8.23 -6.74
N ALA A 78 9.15 8.36 -6.03
CA ALA A 78 10.39 8.89 -6.58
C ALA A 78 11.52 7.90 -6.34
N ARG A 79 12.13 7.39 -7.42
CA ARG A 79 13.31 6.54 -7.37
C ARG A 79 14.58 7.39 -7.39
N SER A 80 15.52 7.06 -6.52
CA SER A 80 16.86 7.66 -6.46
C SER A 80 17.92 6.60 -6.19
N ASP A 81 19.20 6.98 -6.27
CA ASP A 81 20.32 6.09 -5.90
C ASP A 81 20.28 5.66 -4.42
N ALA A 82 19.61 6.44 -3.56
CA ALA A 82 19.42 6.13 -2.14
C ALA A 82 18.19 5.23 -1.87
N GLY A 83 17.45 4.85 -2.91
CA GLY A 83 16.22 4.07 -2.83
C GLY A 83 14.97 4.82 -3.29
N THR A 84 13.82 4.18 -3.11
CA THR A 84 12.51 4.73 -3.48
C THR A 84 11.86 5.42 -2.28
N THR A 85 11.40 6.66 -2.51
CA THR A 85 10.61 7.43 -1.55
C THR A 85 9.16 7.51 -2.00
N VAL A 86 8.23 7.38 -1.06
CA VAL A 86 6.78 7.48 -1.25
C VAL A 86 6.29 8.76 -0.61
N GLN A 87 5.82 9.69 -1.43
CA GLN A 87 4.95 10.78 -0.99
C GLN A 87 3.51 10.26 -1.03
N PHE A 88 2.77 10.43 0.06
CA PHE A 88 1.42 9.87 0.15
C PHE A 88 0.42 10.88 0.73
N THR A 89 -0.85 10.69 0.36
CA THR A 89 -2.01 11.33 1.00
C THR A 89 -3.04 10.25 1.32
N VAL A 90 -3.54 10.23 2.56
CA VAL A 90 -4.70 9.40 2.92
C VAL A 90 -5.94 10.00 2.26
N ALA A 91 -6.40 9.40 1.16
CA ALA A 91 -7.50 9.94 0.36
C ALA A 91 -8.87 9.62 0.98
N GLY A 92 -8.99 8.52 1.72
CA GLY A 92 -10.24 8.15 2.35
C GLY A 92 -10.18 6.82 3.10
N HIS A 93 -11.28 6.53 3.80
CA HIS A 93 -11.58 5.21 4.37
C HIS A 93 -12.88 4.71 3.77
N VAL A 94 -12.94 3.41 3.50
CA VAL A 94 -14.11 2.75 2.92
C VAL A 94 -14.54 1.65 3.88
N PRO A 95 -15.60 1.87 4.66
CA PRO A 95 -16.21 0.82 5.46
C PRO A 95 -16.77 -0.29 4.55
N ASP A 96 -16.75 -1.52 5.05
CA ASP A 96 -17.25 -2.72 4.36
C ASP A 96 -16.71 -2.83 2.92
N ILE A 97 -15.39 -2.64 2.77
CA ILE A 97 -14.76 -2.68 1.46
C ILE A 97 -14.75 -4.11 0.90
N ASP A 98 -15.37 -4.28 -0.25
CA ASP A 98 -15.25 -5.51 -1.04
C ASP A 98 -13.91 -5.47 -1.80
N SER A 99 -12.98 -6.35 -1.42
CA SER A 99 -11.71 -6.46 -2.13
C SER A 99 -11.92 -7.08 -3.51
N PRO A 100 -11.27 -6.55 -4.57
CA PRO A 100 -11.31 -7.18 -5.88
C PRO A 100 -10.64 -8.55 -5.85
N ILE A 101 -11.01 -9.43 -6.79
CA ILE A 101 -10.43 -10.78 -6.90
C ILE A 101 -8.92 -10.75 -7.15
N ASP A 102 -8.45 -9.71 -7.84
CA ASP A 102 -7.05 -9.49 -8.17
C ASP A 102 -6.29 -8.71 -7.07
N ALA A 103 -6.88 -8.54 -5.89
CA ALA A 103 -6.16 -8.01 -4.74
C ALA A 103 -5.03 -8.95 -4.33
N ASP A 104 -3.90 -8.38 -3.93
CA ASP A 104 -2.68 -9.12 -3.66
C ASP A 104 -2.30 -9.07 -2.18
N ASN A 105 -1.37 -9.96 -1.83
CA ASN A 105 -0.88 -10.19 -0.50
C ASN A 105 0.05 -9.06 -0.02
N PRO A 106 -0.07 -8.59 1.24
CA PRO A 106 0.79 -7.55 1.82
C PRO A 106 2.29 -7.73 1.63
N GLY A 107 2.77 -8.97 1.53
CA GLY A 107 4.18 -9.27 1.31
C GLY A 107 4.73 -8.82 -0.04
N PHE A 108 3.87 -8.56 -1.03
CA PHE A 108 4.23 -8.04 -2.34
C PHE A 108 4.17 -6.52 -2.41
N PHE A 109 3.67 -5.84 -1.36
CA PHE A 109 3.37 -4.41 -1.42
C PHE A 109 4.63 -3.57 -1.66
N GLU A 110 5.72 -3.85 -0.94
CA GLU A 110 6.99 -3.14 -1.14
C GLU A 110 7.53 -3.33 -2.56
N TYR A 111 7.50 -4.56 -3.07
CA TYR A 111 7.93 -4.88 -4.43
C TYR A 111 7.08 -4.13 -5.47
N ALA A 112 5.75 -4.16 -5.33
CA ALA A 112 4.84 -3.44 -6.22
C ALA A 112 5.17 -1.94 -6.24
N LEU A 113 5.40 -1.31 -5.08
CA LEU A 113 5.77 0.12 -5.01
C LEU A 113 7.11 0.42 -5.67
N GLN A 114 8.10 -0.47 -5.55
CA GLN A 114 9.38 -0.32 -6.24
C GLN A 114 9.22 -0.43 -7.76
N TRP A 115 8.39 -1.36 -8.24
CA TRP A 115 8.06 -1.52 -9.65
C TRP A 115 7.32 -0.28 -10.19
N PHE A 116 6.29 0.18 -9.50
CA PHE A 116 5.53 1.37 -9.90
C PHE A 116 6.38 2.64 -9.91
N ALA A 117 7.37 2.77 -9.01
CA ALA A 117 8.28 3.92 -9.03
C ALA A 117 9.06 4.08 -10.35
N VAL A 118 9.22 2.99 -11.12
CA VAL A 118 9.88 3.01 -12.43
C VAL A 118 8.88 3.23 -13.56
N HIS A 119 7.73 2.56 -13.50
CA HIS A 119 6.82 2.45 -14.63
C HIS A 119 5.68 3.47 -14.59
N ARG A 120 5.16 3.78 -13.39
CA ARG A 120 4.01 4.67 -13.16
C ARG A 120 4.16 5.31 -11.77
N PRO A 121 4.90 6.42 -11.64
CA PRO A 121 5.24 6.95 -10.33
C PRO A 121 4.05 7.53 -9.57
N SER A 122 2.92 7.80 -10.24
CA SER A 122 1.70 8.26 -9.59
C SER A 122 0.65 7.15 -9.63
N ILE A 123 0.22 6.68 -8.46
CA ILE A 123 -0.75 5.60 -8.33
C ILE A 123 -1.73 5.87 -7.19
N ARG A 124 -2.86 5.17 -7.19
CA ARG A 124 -3.80 5.10 -6.08
C ARG A 124 -3.82 3.66 -5.60
N ALA A 125 -3.43 3.46 -4.35
CA ALA A 125 -3.45 2.15 -3.74
C ALA A 125 -4.58 2.07 -2.70
N TYR A 126 -5.06 0.86 -2.53
CA TYR A 126 -6.04 0.48 -1.54
C TYR A 126 -5.40 -0.59 -0.67
N ALA A 127 -5.64 -0.52 0.63
CA ALA A 127 -5.21 -1.56 1.55
C ALA A 127 -6.32 -1.84 2.56
N THR A 128 -6.53 -3.10 2.87
CA THR A 128 -7.42 -3.56 3.94
C THR A 128 -6.78 -4.75 4.65
N GLU A 129 -7.47 -5.34 5.61
CA GLU A 129 -6.96 -6.49 6.34
C GLU A 129 -6.50 -7.61 5.39
N GLY A 130 -5.23 -7.97 5.46
CA GLY A 130 -4.63 -9.05 4.69
C GLY A 130 -4.47 -8.83 3.19
N LEU A 131 -4.82 -7.67 2.63
CA LEU A 131 -4.82 -7.43 1.18
C LEU A 131 -4.49 -6.00 0.79
N PHE A 132 -3.97 -5.82 -0.43
CA PHE A 132 -3.86 -4.52 -1.10
C PHE A 132 -4.17 -4.63 -2.60
N TRP A 133 -4.46 -3.50 -3.25
CA TRP A 133 -4.47 -3.43 -4.72
C TRP A 133 -4.15 -2.02 -5.18
N VAL A 134 -3.70 -1.89 -6.43
CA VAL A 134 -3.46 -0.59 -7.07
C VAL A 134 -4.50 -0.39 -8.16
N GLU A 135 -5.14 0.77 -8.19
CA GLU A 135 -6.12 1.11 -9.23
C GLU A 135 -5.41 1.45 -10.53
N GLU A 136 -5.89 0.87 -11.64
CA GLU A 136 -5.45 1.24 -12.97
C GLU A 136 -5.99 2.64 -13.32
N MET A 137 -5.09 3.62 -13.37
CA MET A 137 -5.43 4.96 -13.83
C MET A 137 -5.61 4.98 -15.35
N LYS A 138 -6.71 5.56 -15.81
CA LYS A 138 -7.02 5.78 -17.23
C LYS A 138 -6.19 6.90 -17.86
#